data_AF-A0A259HXI8-F1
#
_entry.id   AF-A0A259HXI8-F1
#
_cell.length_a   1.000
_cell.length_b   1.000
_cell.length_c   1.000
_cell.angle_alpha   90.00
_cell.angle_beta   90.00
_cell.angle_gamma   90.00
#
_symmetry.space_group_name_H-M   'P 1'
#
loop_
_entity.id
_entity.type
_entity.pdbx_description
1 polymer ?
#
loop_
_entity_poly.entity_id
_entity_poly.type
_entity_poly.pdbx_seq_one_letter_code
_entity_poly.pdbx_strand_id
1 'polypeptide(L)'
;AGDFQQYEKLKPHAKSLGAAFQKVNFLRDLRADYEGLDRVYFPGCDFSNFKEADKAAIEADIQRDFEHAYEGICMLPMKARFGVYVAYKYYLSLFCKIKKIQPQKIMQQRVRIPDYGKFYILAKAGIRSQLNML
;
A
#
# COMPACT_ATOMS: atom_id res chain seq x y z
N ALA A 1 29.13 -10.64 4.86
CA ALA A 1 27.91 -11.46 4.97
C ALA A 1 26.79 -10.58 5.51
N GLY A 2 25.53 -10.78 5.09
CA GLY A 2 24.40 -10.05 5.66
C GLY A 2 24.10 -10.50 7.09
N ASP A 3 23.54 -9.61 7.90
CA ASP A 3 23.10 -9.94 9.27
C ASP A 3 21.80 -10.75 9.21
N PHE A 4 21.91 -12.06 9.49
CA PHE A 4 20.78 -12.99 9.45
C PHE A 4 19.74 -12.70 10.54
N GLN A 5 20.16 -12.23 11.72
CA GLN A 5 19.24 -11.90 12.80
C GLN A 5 18.42 -10.65 12.44
N GLN A 6 19.08 -9.64 11.87
CA GLN A 6 18.40 -8.46 11.36
C GLN A 6 17.43 -8.82 10.21
N TYR A 7 17.83 -9.71 9.32
CA TYR A 7 16.96 -10.20 8.25
C TYR A 7 15.69 -10.86 8.79
N GLU A 8 15.81 -11.85 9.68
CA GLU A 8 14.64 -12.55 10.23
C GLU A 8 13.76 -11.61 11.06
N LYS A 9 14.33 -10.63 11.76
CA LYS A 9 13.58 -9.58 12.47
C LYS A 9 12.76 -8.70 11.53
N LEU A 10 13.32 -8.33 10.37
CA LEU A 10 12.66 -7.41 9.42
C LEU A 10 11.70 -8.12 8.45
N LYS A 11 11.90 -9.41 8.20
CA LYS A 11 11.10 -10.25 7.30
C LYS A 11 9.59 -10.13 7.52
N PRO A 12 9.02 -10.19 8.74
CA PRO A 12 7.57 -10.03 8.94
C PRO A 12 7.08 -8.65 8.51
N HIS A 13 7.80 -7.57 8.81
CA HIS A 13 7.43 -6.22 8.39
C HIS A 13 7.51 -6.05 6.86
N ALA A 14 8.53 -6.63 6.24
CA ALA A 14 8.69 -6.62 4.78
C ALA A 14 7.55 -7.39 4.08
N LYS A 15 7.10 -8.51 4.66
CA LYS A 15 5.93 -9.25 4.18
C LYS A 15 4.66 -8.40 4.28
N SER A 16 4.42 -7.71 5.39
CA SER A 16 3.28 -6.78 5.50
C SER A 16 3.35 -5.64 4.50
N LEU A 17 4.54 -5.07 4.24
CA LEU A 17 4.70 -4.05 3.20
C LEU A 17 4.30 -4.58 1.82
N GLY A 18 4.76 -5.78 1.47
CA GLY A 18 4.38 -6.45 0.23
C GLY A 18 2.88 -6.73 0.14
N ALA A 19 2.29 -7.22 1.24
CA ALA A 19 0.84 -7.48 1.32
C ALA A 19 0.02 -6.20 1.13
N ALA A 20 0.37 -5.10 1.81
CA ALA A 20 -0.28 -3.80 1.63
C ALA A 20 -0.21 -3.33 0.17
N PHE A 21 0.96 -3.42 -0.47
CA PHE A 21 1.12 -3.01 -1.87
C PHE A 21 0.24 -3.84 -2.81
N GLN A 22 0.20 -5.15 -2.63
CA GLN A 22 -0.62 -6.05 -3.46
C GLN A 22 -2.11 -5.78 -3.25
N LYS A 23 -2.57 -5.68 -2.00
CA LYS A 23 -3.98 -5.38 -1.68
C LYS A 23 -4.42 -4.03 -2.25
N VAL A 24 -3.57 -2.99 -2.17
CA VAL A 24 -3.85 -1.69 -2.81
C VAL A 24 -3.88 -1.80 -4.34
N ASN A 25 -3.01 -2.60 -4.95
CA ASN A 25 -3.04 -2.84 -6.40
C ASN A 25 -4.33 -3.54 -6.81
N PHE A 26 -4.75 -4.60 -6.10
CA PHE A 26 -6.00 -5.30 -6.36
C PHE A 26 -7.20 -4.36 -6.20
N LEU A 27 -7.26 -3.58 -5.12
CA LEU A 27 -8.38 -2.66 -4.87
C LEU A 27 -8.46 -1.55 -5.93
N ARG A 28 -7.32 -1.09 -6.45
CA ARG A 28 -7.27 -0.12 -7.55
C ARG A 28 -7.74 -0.73 -8.88
N ASP A 29 -7.41 -2.00 -9.12
CA ASP A 29 -7.56 -2.69 -10.39
C ASP A 29 -8.83 -3.59 -10.41
N LEU A 30 -9.64 -3.52 -9.35
CA LEU A 30 -10.79 -4.38 -9.05
C LEU A 30 -11.78 -4.56 -10.20
N ARG A 31 -12.07 -3.50 -10.97
CA ARG A 31 -12.94 -3.59 -12.15
C ARG A 31 -12.38 -4.57 -13.20
N ALA A 32 -11.12 -4.39 -13.58
CA ALA A 32 -10.49 -5.17 -14.63
C ALA A 32 -10.30 -6.63 -14.21
N ASP A 33 -10.03 -6.85 -12.92
CA ASP A 33 -9.87 -8.20 -12.36
C ASP A 33 -11.21 -8.95 -12.26
N TYR A 34 -12.31 -8.26 -11.91
CA TYR A 34 -13.65 -8.84 -11.86
C TYR A 34 -14.23 -9.14 -13.26
N GLU A 35 -14.10 -8.21 -14.22
CA GLU A 35 -14.66 -8.39 -15.57
C GLU A 35 -13.86 -9.39 -16.43
N GLY A 36 -12.61 -9.72 -16.06
CA GLY A 36 -11.68 -10.42 -16.98
C GLY A 36 -10.94 -11.66 -16.46
N LEU A 37 -10.87 -11.93 -15.15
CA LEU A 37 -9.90 -12.92 -14.64
C LEU A 37 -10.43 -13.94 -13.62
N ASP A 38 -11.66 -13.84 -13.13
CA ASP A 38 -12.26 -14.76 -12.12
C ASP A 38 -11.36 -14.97 -10.87
N ARG A 39 -10.60 -13.93 -10.49
CA ARG A 39 -9.66 -13.97 -9.36
C ARG A 39 -10.26 -13.27 -8.14
N VAL A 40 -10.43 -14.01 -7.05
CA VAL A 40 -10.88 -13.46 -5.76
C VAL A 40 -9.66 -13.19 -4.86
N TYR A 41 -9.30 -11.93 -4.69
CA TYR A 41 -8.13 -11.53 -3.88
C TYR A 41 -8.45 -11.26 -2.40
N PHE A 42 -9.73 -11.03 -2.08
CA PHE A 42 -10.19 -10.75 -0.73
C PHE A 42 -11.17 -11.86 -0.31
N PRO A 43 -10.70 -12.89 0.41
CA PRO A 43 -11.55 -14.01 0.80
C PRO A 43 -12.70 -13.51 1.68
N GLY A 44 -13.93 -13.91 1.34
CA GLY A 44 -15.13 -13.51 2.07
C GLY A 44 -15.78 -12.20 1.62
N CYS A 45 -15.23 -11.51 0.62
CA CYS A 45 -15.89 -10.34 0.02
C CYS A 45 -16.69 -10.74 -1.22
N ASP A 46 -17.97 -10.37 -1.23
CA ASP A 46 -18.83 -10.50 -2.41
C ASP A 46 -18.68 -9.27 -3.31
N PHE A 47 -17.95 -9.43 -4.42
CA PHE A 47 -17.74 -8.36 -5.39
C PHE A 47 -18.92 -8.13 -6.33
N SER A 48 -19.87 -9.08 -6.42
CA SER A 48 -21.12 -8.87 -7.15
C SER A 48 -22.02 -7.83 -6.46
N ASN A 49 -21.83 -7.65 -5.15
CA ASN A 49 -22.54 -6.69 -4.32
C ASN A 49 -21.58 -5.96 -3.37
N PHE A 50 -20.50 -5.40 -3.91
CA PHE A 50 -19.45 -4.75 -3.13
C PHE A 50 -19.99 -3.57 -2.32
N LYS A 51 -20.12 -3.73 -0.99
CA LYS A 51 -20.70 -2.74 -0.06
C LYS A 51 -19.63 -2.01 0.74
N GLU A 52 -20.06 -0.97 1.44
CA GLU A 52 -19.20 -0.22 2.36
C GLU A 52 -18.62 -1.10 3.46
N ALA A 53 -19.33 -2.14 3.92
CA ALA A 53 -18.82 -3.07 4.93
C ALA A 53 -17.62 -3.88 4.41
N ASP A 54 -17.72 -4.43 3.19
CA ASP A 54 -16.63 -5.17 2.54
C ASP A 54 -15.40 -4.26 2.33
N LYS A 55 -15.66 -3.06 1.81
CA LYS A 55 -14.63 -2.04 1.62
C LYS A 55 -13.95 -1.68 2.94
N ALA A 56 -14.72 -1.45 4.02
CA ALA A 56 -14.17 -1.11 5.33
C ALA A 56 -13.31 -2.24 5.91
N ALA A 57 -13.70 -3.50 5.74
CA ALA A 57 -12.91 -4.64 6.19
C ALA A 57 -11.57 -4.73 5.44
N ILE A 58 -11.60 -4.58 4.11
CA ILE A 58 -10.39 -4.54 3.27
C ILE A 58 -9.48 -3.38 3.69
N GLU A 59 -10.06 -2.19 3.89
CA GLU A 59 -9.30 -1.01 4.31
C GLU A 59 -8.65 -1.19 5.68
N ALA A 60 -9.36 -1.78 6.64
CA ALA A 60 -8.80 -2.06 7.96
C ALA A 60 -7.63 -3.05 7.88
N ASP A 61 -7.72 -4.04 7.01
CA ASP A 61 -6.65 -5.01 6.77
C ASP A 61 -5.41 -4.39 6.10
N ILE A 62 -5.62 -3.57 5.06
CA ILE A 62 -4.54 -2.80 4.41
C ILE A 62 -3.88 -1.83 5.39
N GLN A 63 -4.67 -1.15 6.23
CA GLN A 63 -4.17 -0.20 7.21
C GLN A 63 -3.25 -0.89 8.22
N ARG A 64 -3.65 -2.05 8.77
CA ARG A 64 -2.82 -2.84 9.68
C ARG A 64 -1.49 -3.24 9.06
N ASP A 65 -1.49 -3.66 7.78
CA ASP A 65 -0.26 -4.00 7.07
C ASP A 65 0.66 -2.79 6.89
N PHE A 66 0.12 -1.61 6.56
CA PHE A 66 0.92 -0.39 6.46
C PHE A 66 1.51 0.06 7.80
N GLU A 67 0.77 -0.07 8.89
CA GLU A 67 1.24 0.26 10.24
C GLU A 67 2.40 -0.66 10.64
N HIS A 68 2.20 -1.97 10.50
CA HIS A 68 3.25 -2.94 10.80
C HIS A 68 4.46 -2.79 9.87
N ALA A 69 4.26 -2.49 8.58
CA ALA A 69 5.36 -2.21 7.66
C ALA A 69 6.17 -0.97 8.06
N TYR A 70 5.51 0.07 8.57
CA TYR A 70 6.17 1.32 8.95
C TYR A 70 7.16 1.12 10.10
N GLU A 71 6.83 0.29 11.09
CA GLU A 71 7.74 -0.12 12.16
C GLU A 71 9.04 -0.72 11.58
N GLY A 72 8.91 -1.63 10.62
CA GLY A 72 10.05 -2.24 9.93
C GLY A 72 10.88 -1.23 9.15
N ILE A 73 10.24 -0.27 8.48
CA ILE A 73 10.93 0.78 7.72
C ILE A 73 11.81 1.61 8.66
N CYS A 74 11.32 1.99 9.84
CA CYS A 74 12.12 2.74 10.81
C CYS A 74 13.34 1.96 11.31
N MET A 75 13.27 0.63 11.33
CA MET A 75 14.39 -0.25 11.72
C MET A 75 15.42 -0.50 10.59
N LEU A 76 15.14 -0.09 9.34
CA LEU A 76 16.05 -0.32 8.22
C LEU A 76 17.34 0.51 8.35
N PRO A 77 18.49 0.01 7.87
CA PRO A 77 19.69 0.83 7.71
C PRO A 77 19.44 2.06 6.83
N MET A 78 20.08 3.19 7.14
CA MET A 78 19.90 4.47 6.44
C MET A 78 20.00 4.36 4.92
N LYS A 79 20.94 3.55 4.42
CA LYS A 79 21.16 3.35 2.97
C LYS A 79 19.93 2.77 2.24
N ALA A 80 19.12 1.95 2.91
CA ALA A 80 17.95 1.30 2.32
C ALA A 80 16.63 1.98 2.71
N ARG A 81 16.58 2.60 3.89
CA ARG A 81 15.37 3.19 4.48
C ARG A 81 14.66 4.17 3.54
N PHE A 82 15.44 5.05 2.88
CA PHE A 82 14.87 6.10 2.04
C PHE A 82 14.04 5.56 0.87
N GLY A 83 14.60 4.64 0.08
CA GLY A 83 13.91 4.08 -1.08
C GLY A 83 12.63 3.34 -0.69
N VAL A 84 12.69 2.54 0.38
CA VAL A 84 11.54 1.80 0.90
C VAL A 84 10.47 2.76 1.43
N TYR A 85 10.87 3.82 2.14
CA TYR A 85 9.96 4.83 2.66
C TYR A 85 9.26 5.61 1.53
N VAL A 86 9.95 5.95 0.45
CA VAL A 86 9.35 6.60 -0.73
C VAL A 86 8.26 5.72 -1.32
N ALA A 87 8.55 4.43 -1.56
CA ALA A 87 7.57 3.48 -2.07
C ALA A 87 6.37 3.33 -1.13
N TYR A 88 6.62 3.21 0.17
CA TYR A 88 5.59 3.20 1.21
C TYR A 88 4.69 4.43 1.14
N LYS A 89 5.25 5.64 1.08
CA LYS A 89 4.48 6.89 1.01
C LYS A 89 3.65 7.00 -0.26
N TYR A 90 4.17 6.53 -1.39
CA TYR A 90 3.42 6.48 -2.64
C TYR A 90 2.18 5.59 -2.52
N TYR A 91 2.35 4.34 -2.07
CA TYR A 91 1.25 3.40 -1.91
C TYR A 91 0.26 3.80 -0.81
N LEU A 92 0.73 4.36 0.29
CA LEU A 92 -0.13 4.92 1.33
C LEU A 92 -0.99 6.08 0.79
N SER A 93 -0.42 6.97 -0.02
CA SER A 93 -1.19 8.04 -0.66
C SER A 93 -2.25 7.48 -1.62
N LEU A 94 -1.94 6.38 -2.31
CA LEU A 94 -2.88 5.74 -3.23
C LEU A 94 -4.02 5.12 -2.45
N PHE A 95 -3.70 4.42 -1.36
CA PHE A 95 -4.67 3.88 -0.43
C PHE A 95 -5.59 4.96 0.13
N CYS A 96 -5.04 6.06 0.67
CA CYS A 96 -5.83 7.20 1.17
C CYS A 96 -6.75 7.82 0.10
N LYS A 97 -6.36 7.78 -1.17
CA LYS A 97 -7.22 8.22 -2.27
C LYS A 97 -8.37 7.24 -2.49
N ILE A 98 -8.09 5.94 -2.49
CA ILE A 98 -9.10 4.88 -2.63
C ILE A 98 -10.13 4.96 -1.49
N LYS A 99 -9.70 5.19 -0.23
CA LYS A 99 -10.61 5.33 0.92
C LYS A 99 -11.74 6.34 0.71
N LYS A 100 -11.45 7.42 -0.01
CA LYS A 100 -12.40 8.50 -0.29
C LYS A 100 -13.40 8.18 -1.41
N ILE A 101 -13.24 7.07 -2.12
CA ILE A 101 -14.07 6.69 -3.26
C ILE A 101 -15.14 5.71 -2.79
N GLN A 102 -16.40 5.96 -3.13
CA GLN A 102 -17.49 5.03 -2.82
C GLN A 102 -17.26 3.66 -3.51
N PRO A 103 -17.63 2.52 -2.88
CA PRO A 103 -17.45 1.16 -3.41
C PRO A 103 -17.88 1.03 -4.87
N GLN A 104 -19.05 1.57 -5.21
CA GLN A 104 -19.61 1.52 -6.57
C GLN A 104 -18.71 2.22 -7.59
N LYS A 105 -18.03 3.30 -7.20
CA LYS A 105 -17.10 4.02 -8.07
C LYS A 105 -15.74 3.32 -8.22
N ILE A 106 -15.33 2.53 -7.22
CA ILE A 106 -14.13 1.66 -7.32
C ILE A 106 -14.35 0.60 -8.40
N MET A 107 -15.57 0.07 -8.49
CA MET A 107 -15.98 -0.89 -9.54
C MET A 107 -16.10 -0.27 -10.93
N GLN A 108 -16.10 1.06 -11.08
CA GLN A 108 -16.32 1.74 -12.36
C GLN A 108 -15.02 2.15 -13.07
N GLN A 109 -13.94 2.42 -12.34
CA GLN A 109 -12.72 2.91 -12.97
C GLN A 109 -11.47 2.62 -12.15
N ARG A 110 -10.35 2.49 -12.86
CA ARG A 110 -9.03 2.30 -12.25
C ARG A 110 -8.59 3.55 -11.50
N VAL A 111 -8.30 3.43 -10.20
CA VAL A 111 -7.92 4.58 -9.35
C VAL A 111 -6.43 4.93 -9.47
N ARG A 112 -6.05 5.94 -10.25
CA ARG A 112 -4.63 6.34 -10.39
C ARG A 112 -4.27 7.56 -9.56
N ILE A 113 -3.02 7.66 -9.11
CA ILE A 113 -2.42 8.94 -8.70
C ILE A 113 -1.92 9.63 -9.98
N PRO A 114 -2.35 10.88 -10.27
CA PRO A 114 -1.81 11.67 -11.38
C PRO A 114 -0.30 11.91 -11.21
N ASP A 115 0.44 12.02 -12.30
CA ASP A 115 1.92 12.02 -12.26
C ASP A 115 2.53 13.15 -11.40
N TYR A 116 1.89 14.32 -11.35
CA TYR A 116 2.29 15.44 -10.46
C TYR A 116 2.25 15.07 -8.97
N GLY A 117 1.33 14.19 -8.57
CA GLY A 117 1.28 13.66 -7.20
C GLY A 117 2.45 12.73 -6.87
N LYS A 118 2.98 12.00 -7.87
CA LYS A 118 4.19 11.18 -7.70
C LYS A 118 5.41 12.04 -7.47
N PHE A 119 5.56 13.14 -8.22
CA PHE A 119 6.64 14.11 -8.06
C PHE A 119 6.61 14.82 -6.70
N TYR A 120 5.43 15.21 -6.20
CA TYR A 120 5.29 15.82 -4.87
C TYR A 120 5.71 14.86 -3.74
N ILE A 121 5.36 13.58 -3.84
CA ILE A 121 5.76 12.56 -2.86
C ILE A 121 7.28 12.36 -2.89
N LEU A 122 7.87 12.29 -4.09
CA LEU A 122 9.32 12.17 -4.26
C LEU A 122 10.06 13.37 -3.66
N ALA A 123 9.60 14.60 -3.95
CA ALA A 123 10.20 15.84 -3.46
C ALA A 123 10.11 15.93 -1.92
N LYS A 124 8.94 15.64 -1.34
CA LYS A 124 8.74 15.70 0.10
C LYS A 124 9.56 14.65 0.86
N ALA A 125 9.71 13.44 0.28
CA ALA A 125 10.57 12.42 0.85
C ALA A 125 12.04 12.84 0.75
N GLY A 126 12.48 13.34 -0.41
CA GLY A 126 13.85 13.79 -0.64
C GLY A 126 14.30 14.89 0.34
N ILE A 127 13.45 15.89 0.58
CA ILE A 127 13.71 16.96 1.56
C ILE A 127 13.87 16.40 2.97
N ARG A 128 13.00 15.47 3.39
CA ARG A 128 13.07 14.87 4.73
C ARG A 128 14.31 13.99 4.94
N SER A 129 14.80 13.36 3.87
CA SER A 129 16.05 12.59 3.86
C SER A 129 17.30 13.48 3.90
N GLN A 130 17.27 14.65 3.24
CA GLN A 130 18.38 15.61 3.29
C GLN A 130 18.48 16.31 4.66
N LEU A 131 17.39 16.37 5.42
CA LEU A 131 17.33 17.00 6.74
C LEU A 131 17.66 16.06 7.91
N ASN A 132 18.13 14.82 7.67
CA ASN A 132 18.40 13.81 8.72
C ASN A 132 17.21 13.56 9.69
N MET A 133 15.96 13.83 9.26
CA MET A 133 14.75 13.66 10.09
C MET A 133 14.07 12.29 9.89
N LEU A 134 14.85 11.27 9.55
CA LEU A 134 14.41 9.87 9.36
C LEU A 134 15.28 8.90 10.13
#